data_AF-A0A5A7ULL8-F1
#
_entry.id   AF-A0A5A7ULL8-F1
#
_cell.length_a   1.000
_cell.length_b   1.000
_cell.length_c   1.000
_cell.angle_alpha   90.00
_cell.angle_beta   90.00
_cell.angle_gamma   90.00
#
_symmetry.space_group_name_H-M   'P 1'
#
loop_
_entity.id
_entity.type
_entity.pdbx_description
1 polymer ?
#
loop_
_entity_poly.entity_id
_entity_poly.type
_entity_poly.pdbx_seq_one_letter_code
_entity_poly.pdbx_strand_id
1 'polypeptide(L)'
;MGSLNTISYDSPKSLPIKVYNTDMKNHYRRPSPPDLGWDNLRLDFRSFDGNNIETWSIDGCSEGQMMIIFQEIFVAATSYIRRMSQREIVDVLIVGFTRNLRSWWHNHLTDANREAIKEAVLEKIEQ
;
A
#
# COMPACT_ATOMS: atom_id res chain seq x y z
N MET A 1 -2.76 -44.80 37.83
CA MET A 1 -1.55 -44.08 37.34
C MET A 1 -1.87 -43.56 35.96
N GLY A 2 -1.89 -42.23 35.80
CA GLY A 2 -2.23 -41.59 34.54
C GLY A 2 -1.04 -41.50 33.57
N SER A 3 -1.36 -41.30 32.30
CA SER A 3 -0.56 -40.48 31.40
C SER A 3 -1.49 -39.81 30.39
N LEU A 4 -1.22 -38.54 30.15
CA LEU A 4 -2.00 -37.59 29.38
C LEU A 4 -1.17 -37.22 28.12
N ASN A 5 -1.88 -36.77 27.07
CA ASN A 5 -1.44 -36.00 25.88
C ASN A 5 -1.08 -36.82 24.64
N THR A 6 -1.73 -36.64 23.48
CA THR A 6 -1.65 -35.40 22.66
C THR A 6 -2.85 -35.31 21.70
N ILE A 7 -3.42 -34.10 21.57
CA ILE A 7 -4.52 -33.78 20.64
C ILE A 7 -3.90 -33.46 19.27
N SER A 8 -4.18 -34.27 18.26
CA SER A 8 -3.86 -33.98 16.86
C SER A 8 -5.04 -33.25 16.22
N TYR A 9 -4.81 -32.02 15.76
CA TYR A 9 -5.79 -31.25 15.00
C TYR A 9 -5.88 -31.83 13.58
N ASP A 10 -6.91 -32.64 13.33
CA ASP A 10 -7.29 -33.04 11.98
C ASP A 10 -7.70 -31.81 11.17
N SER A 11 -7.00 -31.59 10.05
CA SER A 11 -7.30 -30.56 9.05
C SER A 11 -8.74 -30.68 8.52
N PRO A 12 -9.42 -29.55 8.20
CA PRO A 12 -10.74 -29.62 7.57
C PRO A 12 -10.61 -30.23 6.18
N LYS A 13 -11.37 -31.30 5.93
CA LYS A 13 -11.48 -31.99 4.64
C LYS A 13 -11.89 -30.99 3.56
N SER A 14 -10.99 -30.69 2.63
CA SER A 14 -11.32 -29.92 1.44
C SER A 14 -12.28 -30.73 0.56
N LEU A 15 -13.40 -30.11 0.18
CA LEU A 15 -14.35 -30.74 -0.74
C LEU A 15 -13.72 -30.80 -2.14
N PRO A 16 -13.86 -31.93 -2.87
CA PRO A 16 -13.28 -32.05 -4.20
C PRO A 16 -13.99 -31.11 -5.19
N ILE A 17 -13.22 -30.24 -5.83
CA ILE A 17 -13.67 -29.39 -6.93
C ILE A 17 -13.95 -30.30 -8.13
N LYS A 18 -15.22 -30.40 -8.55
CA LYS A 18 -15.57 -31.03 -9.82
C LYS A 18 -15.25 -30.08 -10.97
N VAL A 19 -14.11 -30.32 -11.62
CA VAL A 19 -13.77 -29.69 -12.88
C VAL A 19 -14.50 -30.43 -13.99
N TYR A 20 -15.47 -29.77 -14.63
CA TYR A 20 -16.05 -30.26 -15.87
C TYR A 20 -15.05 -30.00 -16.99
N ASN A 21 -14.37 -31.05 -17.45
CA ASN A 21 -13.49 -30.96 -18.62
C ASN A 21 -14.35 -30.75 -19.87
N THR A 22 -14.58 -29.49 -20.20
CA THR A 22 -14.91 -29.09 -21.56
C THR A 22 -13.60 -29.18 -22.34
N ASP A 23 -13.53 -29.98 -23.40
CA ASP A 23 -12.36 -30.08 -24.29
C ASP A 23 -12.10 -28.73 -25.00
N MET A 24 -11.59 -27.76 -24.26
CA MET A 24 -11.04 -26.53 -24.80
C MET A 24 -9.56 -26.78 -25.04
N LYS A 25 -9.19 -27.09 -26.29
CA LYS A 25 -7.80 -27.06 -26.74
C LYS A 25 -7.28 -25.63 -26.52
N ASN A 26 -6.51 -25.42 -25.45
CA ASN A 26 -5.78 -24.17 -25.25
C ASN A 26 -4.89 -23.92 -26.47
N HIS A 27 -5.15 -22.85 -27.22
CA HIS A 27 -4.35 -22.46 -28.40
C HIS A 27 -2.94 -21.95 -28.04
N TYR A 28 -2.67 -21.78 -26.74
CA TYR A 28 -1.38 -21.37 -26.22
C TYR A 28 -0.58 -22.59 -25.74
N ARG A 29 0.69 -22.66 -26.14
CA ARG A 29 1.64 -23.71 -25.74
C ARG A 29 1.85 -23.77 -24.21
N ARG A 30 1.51 -22.69 -23.50
CA ARG A 30 1.55 -22.55 -22.05
C ARG A 30 0.27 -21.87 -21.58
N PRO A 31 -0.24 -22.19 -20.37
CA PRO A 31 -1.33 -21.44 -19.77
C PRO A 31 -0.96 -19.96 -19.70
N SER A 32 -1.89 -19.07 -20.03
CA SER A 32 -1.73 -17.65 -19.71
C SER A 32 -1.57 -17.50 -18.21
N PRO A 33 -0.68 -16.59 -17.73
CA PRO A 33 -0.65 -16.25 -16.32
C PRO A 33 -2.05 -15.87 -15.84
N PRO A 34 -2.41 -16.18 -14.58
CA PRO A 34 -3.66 -15.68 -14.00
C PRO A 34 -3.77 -14.17 -14.23
N ASP A 35 -4.93 -13.71 -14.69
CA ASP A 35 -5.19 -12.29 -14.81
C ASP A 35 -5.27 -11.70 -13.40
N LEU A 36 -4.26 -10.91 -13.04
CA LEU A 36 -4.10 -10.29 -11.74
C LEU A 36 -4.80 -8.92 -11.67
N GLY A 37 -5.48 -8.50 -12.74
CA GLY A 37 -6.22 -7.24 -12.78
C GLY A 37 -5.33 -6.00 -12.77
N TRP A 38 -4.05 -6.10 -13.19
CA TRP A 38 -3.12 -4.97 -13.24
C TRP A 38 -3.61 -3.85 -14.16
N ASP A 39 -4.45 -4.15 -15.15
CA ASP A 39 -5.02 -3.15 -16.06
C ASP A 39 -5.96 -2.16 -15.34
N ASN A 40 -6.56 -2.56 -14.21
CA ASN A 40 -7.36 -1.68 -13.34
C ASN A 40 -6.52 -0.85 -12.35
N LEU A 41 -5.21 -1.09 -12.29
CA LEU A 41 -4.28 -0.31 -11.47
C LEU A 41 -3.73 0.91 -12.21
N ARG A 42 -4.15 1.14 -13.46
CA ARG A 42 -3.79 2.33 -14.23
C ARG A 42 -4.47 3.56 -13.63
N LEU A 43 -3.96 4.04 -12.50
CA LEU A 43 -4.04 5.45 -12.14
C LEU A 43 -3.27 6.22 -13.23
N ASP A 44 -3.82 7.36 -13.66
CA ASP A 44 -3.06 8.32 -14.46
C ASP A 44 -1.79 8.68 -13.70
N PHE A 45 -0.64 8.21 -14.19
CA PHE A 45 0.65 8.51 -13.58
C PHE A 45 0.85 10.02 -13.57
N ARG A 46 0.87 10.61 -12.37
CA ARG A 46 1.08 12.04 -12.20
C ARG A 46 2.56 12.38 -12.37
N SER A 47 2.86 13.44 -13.09
CA SER A 47 4.19 14.04 -13.12
C SER A 47 4.33 15.04 -11.98
N PHE A 48 5.44 14.98 -11.24
CA PHE A 48 5.72 15.87 -10.11
C PHE A 48 6.82 16.85 -10.48
N ASP A 49 6.49 18.14 -10.58
CA ASP A 49 7.44 19.22 -10.93
C ASP A 49 8.05 19.91 -9.69
N GLY A 50 7.55 19.55 -8.50
CA GLY A 50 7.93 20.10 -7.21
C GLY A 50 7.42 21.52 -6.95
N ASN A 51 6.54 22.07 -7.81
CA ASN A 51 5.98 23.41 -7.65
C ASN A 51 4.61 23.41 -6.97
N ASN A 52 3.82 22.38 -7.22
CA ASN A 52 2.44 22.27 -6.73
C ASN A 52 2.36 21.37 -5.52
N ILE A 53 1.46 21.68 -4.59
CA ILE A 53 1.09 20.76 -3.51
C ILE A 53 0.12 19.74 -4.08
N GLU A 54 0.55 18.49 -4.11
CA GLU A 54 -0.27 17.38 -4.56
C GLU A 54 -1.08 16.77 -3.42
N THR A 55 -2.19 16.12 -3.76
CA THR A 55 -3.13 15.57 -2.78
C THR A 55 -3.35 14.08 -2.97
N TRP A 56 -3.41 13.32 -1.87
CA TRP A 56 -3.57 11.86 -1.88
C TRP A 56 -4.71 11.39 -0.98
N SER A 57 -5.44 10.37 -1.43
CA SER A 57 -6.52 9.68 -0.71
C SER A 57 -6.41 8.19 -0.98
N ILE A 58 -6.57 7.35 0.05
CA ILE A 58 -6.57 5.87 -0.07
C ILE A 58 -7.98 5.27 -0.02
N ASP A 59 -9.02 6.11 0.00
CA ASP A 59 -10.41 5.66 0.13
C ASP A 59 -10.85 4.82 -1.06
N GLY A 60 -11.35 3.61 -0.78
CA GLY A 60 -11.83 2.69 -1.82
C GLY A 60 -10.72 2.08 -2.67
N CYS A 61 -9.45 2.30 -2.32
CA CYS A 61 -8.32 1.71 -3.02
C CYS A 61 -8.16 0.22 -2.65
N SER A 62 -7.81 -0.61 -3.63
CA SER A 62 -7.24 -1.94 -3.37
C SER A 62 -5.81 -1.82 -2.83
N GLU A 63 -5.27 -2.90 -2.27
CA GLU A 63 -3.89 -2.93 -1.77
C GLU A 63 -2.87 -2.51 -2.84
N GLY A 64 -3.01 -3.01 -4.07
CA GLY A 64 -2.16 -2.62 -5.19
C GLY A 64 -2.24 -1.12 -5.51
N GLN A 65 -3.43 -0.53 -5.42
CA GLN A 65 -3.61 0.92 -5.63
C GLN A 65 -3.02 1.74 -4.47
N MET A 66 -3.12 1.27 -3.23
CA MET A 66 -2.45 1.91 -2.09
C MET A 66 -0.94 1.93 -2.27
N MET A 67 -0.34 0.83 -2.75
CA MET A 67 1.09 0.78 -3.04
C MET A 67 1.52 1.78 -4.11
N ILE A 68 0.70 2.00 -5.14
CA ILE A 68 0.96 3.01 -6.16
C ILE A 68 0.90 4.42 -5.56
N ILE A 69 -0.11 4.72 -4.72
CA ILE A 69 -0.21 6.01 -4.02
C ILE A 69 1.02 6.26 -3.14
N PHE A 70 1.52 5.25 -2.43
CA PHE A 70 2.73 5.39 -1.62
C PHE A 70 3.98 5.65 -2.48
N GLN A 71 4.08 5.02 -3.65
CA GLN A 71 5.14 5.31 -4.61
C GLN A 71 5.02 6.74 -5.16
N GLU A 72 3.81 7.22 -5.45
CA GLU A 72 3.58 8.60 -5.88
C GLU A 72 3.99 9.61 -4.81
N ILE A 73 3.60 9.40 -3.55
CA ILE A 73 4.03 10.23 -2.40
C ILE A 73 5.55 10.27 -2.32
N PHE A 74 6.22 9.12 -2.49
CA PHE A 74 7.67 9.04 -2.49
C PHE A 74 8.30 9.84 -3.64
N VAL A 75 7.81 9.67 -4.88
CA VAL A 75 8.31 10.43 -6.03
C VAL A 75 8.08 11.94 -5.84
N ALA A 76 6.90 12.34 -5.35
CA ALA A 76 6.61 13.74 -5.02
C ALA A 76 7.61 14.28 -3.99
N ALA A 77 7.85 13.55 -2.90
CA ALA A 77 8.84 13.91 -1.88
C ALA A 77 10.22 14.16 -2.50
N THR A 78 10.69 13.26 -3.37
CA THR A 78 11.99 13.43 -4.05
C THR A 78 12.05 14.65 -4.95
N SER A 79 10.92 15.04 -5.57
CA SER A 79 10.85 16.25 -6.41
C SER A 79 11.02 17.54 -5.60
N TYR A 80 10.60 17.54 -4.33
CA TYR A 80 10.70 18.70 -3.43
C TYR A 80 12.11 18.87 -2.81
N ILE A 81 12.94 17.81 -2.74
CA ILE A 81 14.29 17.83 -2.11
C ILE A 81 15.18 18.97 -2.63
N ARG A 82 15.04 19.35 -3.91
CA ARG A 82 15.88 20.40 -4.51
C ARG A 82 15.52 21.82 -4.04
N ARG A 83 14.38 22.01 -3.38
CA ARG A 83 13.79 23.34 -3.13
C ARG A 83 13.36 23.56 -1.69
N MET A 84 13.10 22.49 -0.95
CA MET A 84 12.55 22.52 0.39
C MET A 84 13.48 21.77 1.34
N SER A 85 13.56 22.24 2.58
CA SER A 85 14.17 21.48 3.67
C SER A 85 13.35 20.22 3.97
N GLN A 86 13.97 19.24 4.63
CA GLN A 86 13.28 17.99 4.97
C GLN A 86 12.03 18.22 5.84
N ARG A 87 12.10 19.17 6.78
CA ARG A 87 10.96 19.56 7.63
C ARG A 87 9.81 20.11 6.78
N GLU A 88 10.11 21.01 5.83
CA GLU A 88 9.12 21.56 4.91
C GLU A 88 8.50 20.48 4.01
N ILE A 89 9.29 19.52 3.53
CA ILE A 89 8.78 18.40 2.72
C ILE A 89 7.78 17.57 3.51
N VAL A 90 8.12 17.20 4.76
CA VAL A 90 7.22 16.45 5.65
C VAL A 90 5.91 17.21 5.86
N ASP A 91 5.98 18.51 6.12
CA ASP A 91 4.79 19.33 6.33
C ASP A 91 3.95 19.45 5.04
N VAL A 92 4.57 19.62 3.87
CA VAL A 92 3.86 19.65 2.57
C VAL A 92 3.16 18.32 2.28
N LEU A 93 3.83 17.19 2.53
CA LEU A 93 3.21 15.87 2.35
C LEU A 93 2.00 15.68 3.27
N ILE A 94 2.11 16.09 4.53
CA ILE A 94 1.01 16.05 5.50
C ILE A 94 -0.16 16.90 5.03
N VAL A 95 0.09 18.11 4.52
CA VAL A 95 -0.95 19.00 3.97
C VAL A 95 -1.65 18.35 2.76
N GLY A 96 -0.91 17.57 1.96
CA GLY A 96 -1.46 16.81 0.85
C GLY A 96 -2.37 15.63 1.25
N PHE A 97 -2.40 15.23 2.52
CA PHE A 97 -3.29 14.15 2.95
C PHE A 97 -4.75 14.58 2.93
N THR A 98 -5.60 13.73 2.34
CA THR A 98 -7.05 13.94 2.27
C THR A 98 -7.81 12.73 2.84
N ARG A 99 -9.08 12.98 3.22
CA ARG A 99 -10.03 11.97 3.71
C ARG A 99 -9.46 11.02 4.76
N ASN A 100 -9.44 9.69 4.55
CA ASN A 100 -8.99 8.75 5.58
C ASN A 100 -7.53 8.96 5.99
N LEU A 101 -6.63 9.34 5.08
CA LEU A 101 -5.24 9.68 5.46
C LEU A 101 -5.20 10.90 6.38
N ARG A 102 -5.97 11.93 6.05
CA ARG A 102 -6.08 13.14 6.86
C ARG A 102 -6.70 12.83 8.23
N SER A 103 -7.77 12.04 8.26
CA SER A 103 -8.43 11.61 9.49
C SER A 103 -7.49 10.78 10.35
N TRP A 104 -6.75 9.84 9.76
CA TRP A 104 -5.73 9.07 10.47
C TRP A 104 -4.68 9.98 11.12
N TRP A 105 -4.12 10.91 10.36
CA TRP A 105 -3.09 11.82 10.86
C TRP A 105 -3.58 12.71 12.01
N HIS A 106 -4.76 13.33 11.86
CA HIS A 106 -5.25 14.32 12.84
C HIS A 106 -6.07 13.73 13.99
N ASN A 107 -6.86 12.68 13.73
CA ASN A 107 -7.87 12.20 14.68
C ASN A 107 -7.44 10.91 15.40
N HIS A 108 -6.57 10.09 14.79
CA HIS A 108 -6.16 8.80 15.36
C HIS A 108 -4.79 8.81 16.03
N LEU A 109 -3.99 9.86 15.80
CA LEU A 109 -2.70 10.04 16.48
C LEU A 109 -2.81 11.09 17.58
N THR A 110 -2.04 10.91 18.66
CA THR A 110 -1.79 11.97 19.65
C THR A 110 -0.74 12.95 19.12
N ASP A 111 -0.65 14.14 19.71
CA ASP A 111 0.41 15.10 19.35
C ASP A 111 1.80 14.50 19.55
N ALA A 112 2.02 13.79 20.66
CA ALA A 112 3.27 13.11 20.93
C ALA A 112 3.62 12.07 19.84
N ASN A 113 2.64 11.29 19.36
CA ASN A 113 2.88 10.33 18.29
C ASN A 113 3.20 11.01 16.96
N ARG A 114 2.52 12.13 16.65
CA ARG A 114 2.81 12.91 15.44
C ARG A 114 4.23 13.45 15.46
N GLU A 115 4.64 14.07 16.56
CA GLU A 115 6.01 14.60 16.70
C GLU A 115 7.05 13.49 16.66
N ALA A 116 6.82 12.35 17.33
CA ALA A 116 7.72 11.20 17.25
C ALA A 116 7.87 10.67 15.81
N ILE A 117 6.78 10.64 15.03
CA ILE A 117 6.85 10.25 13.61
C ILE A 117 7.65 11.27 12.81
N LYS A 118 7.41 12.58 13.00
CA LYS A 118 8.15 13.63 12.30
C LYS A 118 9.65 13.54 12.59
N GLU A 119 10.04 13.44 13.86
CA GLU A 119 11.45 13.36 14.24
C GLU A 119 12.09 12.06 13.75
N ALA A 120 11.41 10.92 13.82
CA ALA A 120 11.93 9.65 13.28
C ALA A 120 12.18 9.69 11.77
N VAL A 121 11.40 10.49 11.02
CA VAL A 121 11.62 10.71 9.58
C VAL A 121 12.84 11.59 9.34
N LEU A 122 13.05 12.60 10.18
CA LEU A 122 14.18 13.53 10.05
C LEU A 122 15.51 12.87 10.47
N GLU A 123 15.54 12.12 11.58
CA GLU A 123 16.73 11.41 12.07
C GLU A 123 17.25 10.37 11.06
N LYS A 124 16.34 9.69 10.34
CA LYS A 124 16.71 8.65 9.38
C LYS A 124 17.38 9.15 8.10
N ILE A 125 17.38 10.46 7.86
CA ILE A 125 17.93 11.04 6.63
C ILE A 125 19.28 11.73 6.88
N GLU A 126 19.68 11.93 8.15
CA GLU A 126 21.01 12.43 8.54
C GLU A 126 22.07 11.32 8.66
N GLN A 127 21.68 10.04 8.61
CA GLN A 127 22.57 8.86 8.60
C GLN A 127 22.83 8.35 7.18
#